data_AF-A0A2U8I7K5-F1
#
_entry.id   AF-A0A2U8I7K5-F1
#
_cell.length_a   1.000
_cell.length_b   1.000
_cell.length_c   1.000
_cell.angle_alpha   90.00
_cell.angle_beta   90.00
_cell.angle_gamma   90.00
#
_symmetry.space_group_name_H-M   'P 1'
#
loop_
_entity.id
_entity.type
_entity.pdbx_description
1 polymer ?
#
loop_
_entity_poly.entity_id
_entity_poly.type
_entity_poly.pdbx_seq_one_letter_code
_entity_poly.pdbx_strand_id
1 'polypeptide(L)'
;MALRLLKLEYQASITTASGSTLKTPLSFEQKQENKIISSIRMTVEYAITGIKRLGCMTQSLRNRRPFIDETFILPSTGIWNFHLRMA
;
A
#
# COMPACT_ATOMS: atom_id res chain seq x y z
N MET A 1 -18.83 -23.40 3.09
CA MET A 1 -19.52 -22.87 1.89
C MET A 1 -19.64 -21.33 1.95
N ALA A 2 -20.01 -20.73 3.08
CA ALA A 2 -20.10 -19.27 3.27
C ALA A 2 -18.78 -18.49 3.05
N LEU A 3 -17.64 -19.01 3.51
CA LEU A 3 -16.32 -18.38 3.30
C LEU A 3 -15.90 -18.29 1.83
N ARG A 4 -16.40 -19.21 0.98
CA ARG A 4 -16.12 -19.18 -0.46
C ARG A 4 -16.95 -18.11 -1.17
N LEU A 5 -18.15 -17.85 -0.68
CA LEU A 5 -19.03 -16.79 -1.19
C LEU A 5 -18.51 -15.40 -0.84
N LEU A 6 -18.10 -15.18 0.42
CA LEU A 6 -17.47 -13.91 0.82
C LEU A 6 -16.17 -13.63 0.06
N LYS A 7 -15.38 -14.66 -0.24
CA LYS A 7 -14.13 -14.51 -1.01
C LYS A 7 -14.41 -14.21 -2.49
N LEU A 8 -15.51 -14.74 -3.04
CA LEU A 8 -15.98 -14.42 -4.39
C LEU A 8 -16.55 -13.00 -4.47
N GLU A 9 -17.31 -12.55 -3.47
CA GLU A 9 -17.81 -11.17 -3.38
C GLU A 9 -16.65 -10.16 -3.24
N TYR A 10 -15.65 -10.47 -2.42
CA TYR A 10 -14.43 -9.65 -2.29
C TYR A 10 -13.62 -9.61 -3.59
N GLN A 11 -13.44 -10.75 -4.27
CA GLN A 11 -12.77 -10.81 -5.58
C GLN A 11 -13.58 -10.09 -6.68
N ALA A 12 -14.91 -10.14 -6.64
CA ALA A 12 -15.78 -9.42 -7.57
C ALA A 12 -15.66 -7.90 -7.38
N SER A 13 -15.54 -7.42 -6.13
CA SER A 13 -15.30 -5.99 -5.82
C SER A 13 -13.92 -5.50 -6.30
N ILE A 14 -12.93 -6.39 -6.40
CA ILE A 14 -11.60 -6.06 -6.93
C ILE A 14 -11.60 -6.12 -8.47
N THR A 15 -12.49 -6.92 -9.08
CA THR A 15 -12.57 -7.08 -10.54
C THR A 15 -13.23 -5.88 -11.24
N THR A 16 -14.03 -5.07 -10.53
CA THR A 16 -14.56 -3.80 -11.06
C THR A 16 -13.50 -2.70 -11.17
N ALA A 17 -12.34 -2.86 -10.52
CA ALA A 17 -11.15 -2.06 -10.78
C ALA A 17 -10.46 -2.57 -12.04
N SER A 18 -11.08 -2.32 -13.20
CA SER A 18 -10.46 -2.65 -14.49
C SER A 18 -9.15 -1.88 -14.60
N GLY A 19 -8.04 -2.63 -14.69
CA GLY A 19 -6.78 -2.08 -15.15
C GLY A 19 -7.03 -1.39 -16.48
N SER A 20 -6.79 -0.08 -16.51
CA SER A 20 -7.08 0.75 -17.67
C SER A 20 -6.37 0.21 -18.91
N THR A 21 -7.13 -0.40 -19.81
CA THR A 21 -6.77 -0.36 -21.22
C THR A 21 -6.86 1.12 -21.62
N LEU A 22 -5.74 1.69 -22.08
CA LEU A 22 -5.53 3.10 -22.47
C LEU A 22 -6.56 3.68 -23.47
N LYS A 23 -7.56 2.91 -23.89
CA LYS A 23 -8.44 3.18 -25.04
C LYS A 23 -9.86 3.61 -24.67
N THR A 24 -10.29 3.52 -23.41
CA THR A 24 -11.68 3.84 -23.03
C THR A 24 -11.72 5.00 -22.03
N PRO A 25 -12.51 6.06 -22.28
CA PRO A 25 -12.67 7.15 -21.32
C PRO A 25 -13.39 6.64 -20.06
N LEU A 26 -12.85 6.97 -18.88
CA LEU A 26 -13.46 6.58 -17.61
C LEU A 26 -14.83 7.25 -17.42
N SER A 27 -15.80 6.47 -16.94
CA SER A 27 -17.09 6.96 -16.46
C SER A 27 -16.92 7.99 -15.33
N PHE A 28 -17.90 8.88 -15.17
CA PHE A 28 -17.93 9.85 -14.07
C PHE A 28 -17.88 9.17 -12.70
N GLU A 29 -18.63 8.08 -12.52
CA GLU A 29 -18.64 7.28 -11.29
C GLU A 29 -17.27 6.66 -11.01
N GLN A 30 -16.64 6.07 -12.03
CA GLN A 30 -15.30 5.49 -11.92
C GLN A 30 -14.24 6.54 -11.57
N LYS A 31 -14.36 7.77 -12.10
CA LYS A 31 -13.47 8.88 -11.73
C LYS A 31 -13.65 9.28 -10.28
N GLN A 32 -14.88 9.31 -9.77
CA GLN A 32 -15.15 9.60 -8.37
C GLN A 32 -14.58 8.52 -7.45
N GLU A 33 -14.80 7.24 -7.77
CA GLU A 33 -14.24 6.12 -7.03
C GLU A 33 -12.70 6.14 -7.03
N ASN A 34 -12.08 6.34 -8.20
CA ASN A 34 -10.63 6.46 -8.32
C ASN A 34 -10.06 7.65 -7.55
N LYS A 35 -10.80 8.75 -7.41
CA LYS A 35 -10.40 9.90 -6.59
C LYS A 35 -10.34 9.53 -5.11
N ILE A 36 -11.34 8.79 -4.62
CA ILE A 36 -11.38 8.30 -3.23
C ILE A 36 -10.23 7.32 -2.98
N ILE A 37 -10.06 6.32 -3.84
CA ILE A 37 -8.98 5.32 -3.74
C ILE A 37 -7.61 6.01 -3.77
N SER A 38 -7.40 6.97 -4.68
CA SER A 38 -6.14 7.69 -4.79
C SER A 38 -5.84 8.52 -3.54
N SER A 39 -6.85 9.13 -2.91
CA SER A 39 -6.65 9.91 -1.67
C SER A 39 -6.10 9.07 -0.52
N ILE A 40 -6.59 7.83 -0.38
CA ILE A 40 -6.12 6.88 0.62
C ILE A 40 -4.71 6.41 0.27
N ARG A 41 -4.48 6.05 -1.01
CA ARG A 41 -3.18 5.58 -1.49
C ARG A 41 -2.08 6.61 -1.21
N MET A 42 -2.33 7.90 -1.47
CA MET A 42 -1.34 8.95 -1.23
C MET A 42 -0.82 8.94 0.21
N THR A 43 -1.71 8.81 1.19
CA THR A 43 -1.34 8.77 2.61
C THR A 43 -0.42 7.59 2.92
N VAL A 44 -0.75 6.42 2.37
CA VAL A 44 0.05 5.19 2.53
C VAL A 44 1.41 5.32 1.83
N GLU A 45 1.45 5.85 0.61
CA GLU A 45 2.69 6.08 -0.14
C GLU A 45 3.61 7.08 0.56
N TYR A 46 3.05 8.12 1.19
CA TYR A 46 3.83 9.05 2.01
C TYR A 46 4.45 8.34 3.22
N ALA A 47 3.70 7.47 3.90
CA ALA A 47 4.22 6.67 5.01
C ALA A 47 5.33 5.69 4.55
N ILE A 48 5.11 4.97 3.45
CA ILE A 48 6.09 4.03 2.88
C ILE A 48 7.34 4.76 2.36
N THR A 49 7.17 5.91 1.74
CA THR A 49 8.31 6.73 1.29
C THR A 49 9.09 7.28 2.48
N GLY A 50 8.40 7.61 3.58
CA GLY A 50 9.01 8.04 4.83
C GLY A 50 9.91 6.99 5.48
N ILE A 51 9.43 5.76 5.64
CA ILE A 51 10.24 4.66 6.19
C ILE A 51 11.48 4.36 5.34
N LYS A 52 11.40 4.58 4.01
CA LYS A 52 12.54 4.42 3.09
C LYS A 52 13.61 5.50 3.26
N ARG A 53 13.39 6.54 4.06
CA ARG A 53 14.44 7.52 4.43
C ARG A 53 15.31 7.05 5.59
N LEU A 54 14.88 6.02 6.31
CA LEU A 54 15.62 5.48 7.44
C LEU A 54 16.83 4.70 6.92
N GLY A 55 18.00 4.96 7.51
CA GLY A 55 19.27 4.33 7.13
C GLY A 55 19.18 2.81 7.07
N CYS A 56 18.48 2.19 8.04
CA CYS A 56 18.24 0.75 8.10
C CYS A 56 17.51 0.16 6.89
N MET A 57 16.69 0.97 6.18
CA MET A 57 15.98 0.56 4.97
C MET A 57 16.73 0.92 3.68
N THR A 58 17.58 1.94 3.70
CA THR A 58 18.33 2.39 2.51
C THR A 58 19.67 1.67 2.31
N GLN A 59 20.31 1.27 3.40
CA GLN A 59 21.67 0.75 3.35
C GLN A 59 21.67 -0.74 3.06
N SER A 60 22.68 -1.20 2.31
CA SER A 60 22.90 -2.63 2.09
C SER A 60 23.22 -3.32 3.41
N LEU A 61 22.36 -4.24 3.81
CA LEU A 61 22.56 -5.09 4.96
C LEU A 61 23.75 -6.02 4.70
N ARG A 62 24.79 -5.91 5.53
CA ARG A 62 25.97 -6.80 5.45
C ARG A 62 25.63 -8.21 5.94
N ASN A 63 24.63 -8.33 6.80
CA ASN A 63 24.16 -9.59 7.34
C ASN A 63 23.20 -10.26 6.34
N ARG A 64 23.47 -11.51 5.96
CA ARG A 64 22.70 -12.28 4.98
C ARG A 64 21.81 -13.34 5.61
N ARG A 65 21.35 -13.15 6.85
CA ARG A 65 20.34 -14.08 7.40
C ARG A 65 19.01 -13.84 6.67
N PRO A 66 18.22 -14.90 6.46
CA PRO A 66 16.90 -14.74 5.88
C PRO A 66 16.01 -13.87 6.79
N PHE A 67 15.07 -13.14 6.20
CA PHE A 67 14.04 -12.34 6.88
C PHE A 67 14.52 -11.13 7.69
N ILE A 68 15.79 -10.71 7.53
CA ILE A 68 16.31 -9.52 8.22
C ILE A 68 15.59 -8.25 7.75
N ASP A 69 15.36 -8.13 6.46
CA ASP A 69 14.60 -7.05 5.82
C ASP A 69 13.18 -6.95 6.37
N GLU A 70 12.50 -8.10 6.51
CA GLU A 70 11.18 -8.18 7.17
C GLU A 70 11.25 -7.82 8.66
N THR A 71 12.38 -8.06 9.32
CA THR A 71 12.55 -7.67 10.73
C THR A 71 12.69 -6.15 10.87
N PHE A 72 13.30 -5.47 9.90
CA PHE A 72 13.49 -4.02 9.94
C PHE A 72 12.25 -3.21 9.54
N ILE A 73 11.31 -3.80 8.80
CA ILE A 73 10.11 -3.06 8.35
C ILE A 73 9.24 -2.61 9.53
N LEU A 74 8.97 -3.50 10.49
CA LEU A 74 8.10 -3.25 11.63
C LEU A 74 8.59 -2.10 12.54
N PRO A 75 9.84 -2.10 13.04
CA PRO A 75 10.36 -0.99 13.82
C PRO A 75 10.46 0.29 12.98
N SER A 76 10.78 0.20 11.68
CA SER A 76 10.83 1.36 10.79
C SER A 76 9.47 2.05 10.65
N THR A 77 8.40 1.27 10.48
CA THR A 77 7.01 1.80 10.46
C THR A 77 6.64 2.42 11.80
N GLY A 78 7.02 1.80 12.93
CA GLY A 78 6.78 2.36 14.26
C GLY A 78 7.47 3.72 14.46
N ILE A 79 8.74 3.82 14.09
CA ILE A 79 9.53 5.06 14.18
C ILE A 79 8.91 6.17 13.32
N TRP A 80 8.51 5.85 12.08
CA TRP A 80 7.90 6.85 11.20
C TRP A 80 6.53 7.30 11.70
N ASN A 81 5.70 6.38 12.20
CA ASN A 81 4.42 6.72 12.81
C ASN A 81 4.58 7.61 14.05
N PHE A 82 5.62 7.37 14.85
CA PHE A 82 5.95 8.24 15.98
C PHE A 82 6.38 9.63 15.50
N HIS A 83 7.24 9.71 14.47
CA HIS A 83 7.65 10.97 13.87
C HIS A 83 6.45 11.78 13.34
N LEU A 84 5.53 11.15 12.60
CA LEU A 84 4.32 11.81 12.10
C LEU A 84 3.37 12.31 13.19
N ARG A 85 3.44 11.77 14.41
CA ARG A 85 2.64 12.24 15.55
C ARG A 85 3.29 13.40 16.31
N MET A 86 4.61 13.52 16.23
CA MET A 86 5.40 14.49 17.00
C MET A 86 5.85 15.70 16.19
N ALA A 87 5.93 15.58 14.86
CA ALA A 87 6.26 16.64 13.92
C ALA A 87 5.04 17.52 13.60
#